data_AF-A0A1B8U2K8-F1
#
_entry.id   AF-A0A1B8U2K8-F1
#
_cell.length_a   1.000
_cell.length_b   1.000
_cell.length_c   1.000
_cell.angle_alpha   90.00
_cell.angle_beta   90.00
_cell.angle_gamma   90.00
#
_symmetry.space_group_name_H-M   'P 1'
#
loop_
_entity.id
_entity.type
_entity.pdbx_description
1 polymer ?
#
loop_
_entity_poly.entity_id
_entity_poly.type
_entity_poly.pdbx_seq_one_letter_code
_entity_poly.pdbx_strand_id
1 'polypeptide(L)'
;MPNLTYIIVLMFSQVFAFGQNLNGTYSWSGEVKGPKSDYGTVVIEITSDSTYTQTDLIGYKSDFKNNENQIEQIVHKGKIKKDGGFYILTEIGNRKNWMMVKIRSKKLIVYGYELKKNGKMKKVRGIELKKASR
;
A
#
# COMPACT_ATOMS: atom_id res chain seq x y z
N MET A 1 -20.28 -47.88 -26.81
CA MET A 1 -20.03 -47.14 -25.55
C MET A 1 -19.02 -47.96 -24.76
N PRO A 2 -17.96 -47.41 -24.12
CA PRO A 2 -17.69 -46.01 -23.76
C PRO A 2 -16.27 -45.52 -24.18
N ASN A 3 -16.18 -44.46 -24.99
CA ASN A 3 -14.93 -43.67 -25.14
C ASN A 3 -15.20 -42.24 -24.67
N LEU A 4 -15.79 -42.10 -23.48
CA LEU A 4 -16.18 -40.81 -22.92
C LEU A 4 -15.59 -40.61 -21.51
N THR A 5 -14.40 -41.16 -21.25
CA THR A 5 -13.79 -41.16 -19.90
C THR A 5 -12.39 -40.54 -19.87
N TYR A 6 -11.97 -39.86 -20.94
CA TYR A 6 -10.66 -39.18 -21.00
C TYR A 6 -10.74 -37.66 -21.22
N ILE A 7 -11.87 -37.03 -20.89
CA ILE A 7 -12.02 -35.56 -20.93
C ILE A 7 -12.56 -35.03 -19.60
N ILE A 8 -12.10 -35.56 -18.46
CA ILE A 8 -12.43 -34.99 -17.14
C ILE A 8 -11.27 -35.15 -16.15
N VAL A 9 -10.03 -34.76 -16.52
CA VAL A 9 -8.92 -34.69 -15.53
C VAL A 9 -7.98 -33.49 -15.74
N LEU A 10 -8.37 -32.46 -16.52
CA LEU A 10 -7.53 -31.26 -16.72
C LEU A 10 -8.30 -29.93 -16.56
N MET A 11 -9.29 -29.88 -15.67
CA MET A 11 -10.05 -28.65 -15.36
C MET A 11 -9.92 -28.20 -13.89
N PHE A 12 -8.91 -28.68 -13.15
CA PHE A 12 -8.73 -28.33 -11.72
C PHE A 12 -7.37 -27.73 -11.36
N SER A 13 -6.56 -27.27 -12.32
CA SER A 13 -5.28 -26.59 -12.02
C SER A 13 -5.33 -25.06 -12.07
N GLN A 14 -6.50 -24.43 -12.23
CA GLN A 14 -6.63 -22.96 -12.20
C GLN A 14 -7.47 -22.41 -11.06
N VAL A 15 -7.68 -23.23 -10.03
CA VAL A 15 -8.38 -22.80 -8.81
C VAL A 15 -7.33 -22.14 -7.89
N PHE A 16 -7.36 -20.80 -7.90
CA PHE A 16 -6.64 -19.85 -7.02
C PHE A 16 -5.20 -19.45 -7.36
N ALA A 17 -5.00 -18.78 -8.51
CA ALA A 17 -4.10 -17.61 -8.53
C ALA A 17 -4.85 -16.32 -8.12
N PHE A 18 -5.96 -16.44 -7.39
CA PHE A 18 -6.68 -15.33 -6.78
C PHE A 18 -6.03 -14.97 -5.44
N GLY A 19 -4.81 -14.49 -5.59
CA GLY A 19 -4.07 -13.72 -4.61
C GLY A 19 -3.02 -13.03 -5.45
N GLN A 20 -3.31 -11.81 -5.93
CA GLN A 20 -2.18 -10.95 -6.32
C GLN A 20 -1.30 -10.97 -5.07
N ASN A 21 -0.05 -11.43 -5.15
CA ASN A 21 0.81 -11.50 -3.97
C ASN A 21 1.16 -10.06 -3.53
N LEU A 22 0.15 -9.38 -2.97
CA LEU A 22 0.18 -8.04 -2.42
C LEU A 22 1.06 -8.04 -1.18
N ASN A 23 1.16 -9.21 -0.53
CA ASN A 23 1.94 -9.43 0.66
C ASN A 23 3.37 -8.91 0.51
N GLY A 24 3.81 -8.19 1.52
CA GLY A 24 5.14 -7.64 1.63
C GLY A 24 5.13 -6.23 2.19
N THR A 25 6.35 -5.75 2.39
CA THR A 25 6.64 -4.45 2.99
C THR A 25 6.97 -3.48 1.88
N TYR A 26 6.26 -2.35 1.84
CA TYR A 26 6.48 -1.27 0.89
C TYR A 26 6.95 -0.05 1.67
N SER A 27 8.03 0.59 1.24
CA SER A 27 8.55 1.77 1.94
C SER A 27 8.86 2.93 1.00
N TRP A 28 8.66 4.13 1.52
CA TRP A 28 9.14 5.38 0.95
C TRP A 28 9.84 6.16 2.05
N SER A 29 10.92 6.83 1.70
CA SER A 29 11.64 7.71 2.59
C SER A 29 12.09 8.94 1.82
N GLY A 30 11.95 10.12 2.40
CA GLY A 30 12.28 11.36 1.70
C GLY A 30 12.16 12.59 2.56
N GLU A 31 12.50 13.72 1.96
CA GLU A 31 12.42 15.02 2.62
C GLU A 31 10.97 15.43 2.80
N VAL A 32 10.66 15.94 3.99
CA VAL A 32 9.35 16.52 4.31
C VAL A 32 9.56 17.96 4.78
N LYS A 33 8.57 18.82 4.58
CA LYS A 33 8.60 20.20 5.08
C LYS A 33 7.76 20.29 6.33
N GLY A 34 8.42 20.31 7.49
CA GLY A 34 7.77 20.57 8.77
C GLY A 34 8.59 21.52 9.65
N PRO A 35 7.97 22.22 10.59
CA PRO A 35 8.67 23.12 11.50
C PRO A 35 9.63 22.39 12.47
N LYS A 36 9.46 21.08 12.65
CA LYS A 36 10.27 20.22 13.54
C LYS A 36 10.73 18.92 12.87
N SER A 37 10.73 18.88 11.55
CA SER A 37 11.04 17.66 10.79
C SER A 37 11.47 18.02 9.37
N ASP A 38 12.56 17.42 8.90
CA ASP A 38 13.04 17.54 7.52
C ASP A 38 13.03 16.20 6.77
N TYR A 39 12.68 15.10 7.45
CA TYR A 39 12.69 13.75 6.88
C TYR A 39 11.51 12.91 7.38
N GLY A 40 11.00 12.06 6.49
CA GLY A 40 9.92 11.15 6.78
C GLY A 40 10.13 9.80 6.11
N THR A 41 9.70 8.74 6.78
CA THR A 41 9.62 7.39 6.24
C THR A 41 8.21 6.85 6.44
N VAL A 42 7.62 6.28 5.38
CA VAL A 42 6.33 5.61 5.39
C VAL A 42 6.57 4.15 5.04
N VAL A 43 6.12 3.24 5.88
CA VAL A 43 6.21 1.79 5.67
C VAL A 43 4.81 1.20 5.71
N ILE A 44 4.39 0.54 4.63
CA ILE A 44 3.12 -0.19 4.56
C ILE A 44 3.43 -1.68 4.44
N GLU A 45 3.05 -2.45 5.46
CA GLU A 45 3.12 -3.89 5.48
C GLU A 45 1.75 -4.49 5.16
N ILE A 46 1.69 -5.30 4.11
CA ILE A 46 0.52 -6.09 3.75
C ILE A 46 0.82 -7.54 4.12
N THR A 47 0.09 -8.08 5.09
CA THR A 47 0.23 -9.47 5.55
C THR A 47 -0.87 -10.38 5.01
N SER A 48 -1.98 -9.80 4.57
CA SER A 48 -3.06 -10.48 3.85
C SER A 48 -3.63 -9.56 2.78
N ASP A 49 -4.32 -10.12 1.78
CA ASP A 49 -5.00 -9.36 0.73
C ASP A 49 -6.12 -8.43 1.24
N SER A 50 -6.41 -8.46 2.54
CA SER A 50 -7.51 -7.74 3.18
C SER A 50 -7.08 -6.72 4.24
N THR A 51 -5.82 -6.73 4.66
CA THR A 51 -5.34 -5.94 5.81
C THR A 51 -3.95 -5.38 5.59
N TYR A 52 -3.69 -4.20 6.15
CA TYR A 52 -2.37 -3.60 6.17
C TYR A 52 -2.05 -2.96 7.52
N THR A 53 -0.76 -2.81 7.79
CA THR A 53 -0.22 -1.96 8.85
C THR A 53 0.60 -0.87 8.17
N GLN A 54 0.38 0.38 8.52
CA GLN A 54 1.21 1.52 8.09
C GLN A 54 1.97 2.06 9.30
N THR A 55 3.25 2.31 9.13
CA THR A 55 4.11 2.97 10.12
C THR A 55 4.68 4.22 9.48
N ASP A 56 4.37 5.36 10.07
CA ASP A 56 4.90 6.66 9.69
C ASP A 56 5.94 7.08 10.72
N LEU A 57 7.12 7.45 10.25
CA LEU A 57 8.25 7.94 11.03
C LEU A 57 8.56 9.34 10.54
N ILE A 58 8.52 10.35 11.41
CA ILE A 58 8.78 11.74 11.03
C ILE A 58 9.77 12.35 12.03
N GLY A 59 10.80 13.05 11.53
CA GLY A 59 11.82 13.67 12.38
C GLY A 59 12.89 14.39 11.57
N TYR A 60 14.07 14.60 12.18
CA TYR A 60 15.23 15.10 11.44
C TYR A 60 16.03 13.96 10.84
N LYS A 61 16.57 14.16 9.63
CA LYS A 61 17.36 13.17 8.89
C LYS A 61 18.59 12.66 9.67
N SER A 62 19.13 13.49 10.56
CA SER A 62 20.21 13.12 11.50
C SER A 62 19.80 12.00 12.44
N ASP A 63 18.54 12.00 12.88
CA ASP A 63 18.04 11.15 13.96
C ASP A 63 17.82 9.72 13.45
N PHE A 64 17.42 9.60 12.18
CA PHE A 64 17.31 8.31 11.47
C PHE A 64 18.64 7.56 11.33
N LYS A 65 19.79 8.23 11.50
CA LYS A 65 21.11 7.58 11.47
C LYS A 65 21.61 7.14 12.84
N ASN A 66 21.14 7.78 13.91
CA ASN A 66 21.83 7.78 15.19
C ASN A 66 21.10 7.11 16.35
N ASN A 67 19.79 6.82 16.28
CA ASN A 67 19.07 5.87 17.15
C ASN A 67 17.55 5.96 16.90
N GLU A 68 16.87 4.81 16.80
CA GLU A 68 15.43 4.68 16.49
C GLU A 68 14.49 5.27 17.57
N ASN A 69 14.99 5.54 18.78
CA ASN A 69 14.15 5.84 19.94
C ASN A 69 13.66 7.30 20.07
N GLN A 70 14.13 8.24 19.24
CA GLN A 70 13.73 9.65 19.31
C GLN A 70 12.78 10.09 18.18
N ILE A 71 12.51 9.21 17.22
CA ILE A 71 11.68 9.54 16.06
C ILE A 71 10.22 9.28 16.43
N GLU A 72 9.35 10.26 16.14
CA GLU A 72 7.92 10.06 16.33
C GLU A 72 7.44 8.96 15.40
N GLN A 73 6.98 7.85 15.99
CA GLN A 73 6.45 6.71 15.28
C GLN A 73 4.93 6.66 15.45
N ILE A 74 4.22 6.68 14.33
CA ILE A 74 2.76 6.55 14.30
C ILE A 74 2.42 5.26 13.56
N VAL A 75 1.69 4.37 14.24
CA VAL A 75 1.27 3.08 13.67
C VAL A 75 -0.23 3.07 13.43
N HIS A 76 -0.62 2.80 12.19
CA HIS A 76 -1.99 2.66 11.73
C HIS A 76 -2.25 1.22 11.28
N LYS A 77 -3.46 0.72 11.56
CA LYS A 77 -3.94 -0.56 11.03
C LYS A 77 -5.19 -0.34 10.23
N GLY A 78 -5.31 -1.04 9.12
CA GLY A 78 -6.39 -0.82 8.18
C GLY A 78 -6.79 -2.04 7.37
N LYS A 79 -7.87 -1.86 6.62
CA LYS A 79 -8.40 -2.84 5.66
C LYS A 79 -8.09 -2.40 4.24
N ILE A 80 -7.98 -3.39 3.37
CA ILE A 80 -7.79 -3.21 1.93
C ILE A 80 -9.09 -3.60 1.25
N LYS A 81 -9.66 -2.70 0.46
CA LYS A 81 -10.80 -2.98 -0.41
C LYS A 81 -10.39 -2.81 -1.87
N LYS A 82 -10.71 -3.79 -2.70
CA LYS A 82 -10.49 -3.68 -4.15
C LYS A 82 -11.56 -2.78 -4.78
N ASP A 83 -11.12 -1.88 -5.66
CA ASP A 83 -11.98 -0.99 -6.45
C ASP A 83 -11.48 -0.93 -7.90
N GLY A 84 -12.02 -1.83 -8.73
CA GLY A 84 -11.56 -2.03 -10.10
C GLY A 84 -10.07 -2.40 -10.17
N GLY A 85 -9.29 -1.56 -10.86
CA GLY A 85 -7.82 -1.70 -11.00
C GLY A 85 -7.00 -1.06 -9.88
N PHE A 86 -7.66 -0.59 -8.81
CA PHE A 86 -7.08 0.08 -7.66
C PHE A 86 -7.49 -0.62 -6.36
N TYR A 87 -6.87 -0.18 -5.26
CA TYR A 87 -7.19 -0.57 -3.90
C TYR A 87 -7.46 0.66 -3.07
N ILE A 88 -8.33 0.52 -2.08
CA ILE A 88 -8.64 1.54 -1.08
C ILE A 88 -8.13 1.01 0.25
N LEU A 89 -7.17 1.73 0.84
CA LEU A 89 -6.69 1.49 2.19
C LEU A 89 -7.54 2.32 3.15
N THR A 90 -8.26 1.67 4.07
CA THR A 90 -9.11 2.34 5.07
C THR A 90 -8.60 2.03 6.46
N GLU A 91 -8.43 3.04 7.33
CA GLU A 91 -8.13 2.80 8.75
C GLU A 91 -9.29 2.02 9.42
N ILE A 92 -8.98 1.20 10.43
CA ILE A 92 -9.99 0.54 11.27
C ILE A 92 -10.46 1.56 12.32
N GLY A 93 -11.77 1.83 12.38
CA GLY A 93 -12.39 2.74 13.35
C GLY A 93 -13.15 3.90 12.71
N ASN A 94 -13.27 5.02 13.41
CA ASN A 94 -14.16 6.15 13.03
C ASN A 94 -13.47 7.24 12.20
N ARG A 95 -12.26 6.99 11.68
CA ARG A 95 -11.52 7.95 10.85
C ARG A 95 -11.88 7.79 9.38
N LYS A 96 -12.29 8.89 8.74
CA LYS A 96 -12.61 8.95 7.29
C LYS A 96 -11.36 8.97 6.39
N ASN A 97 -10.21 8.51 6.90
CA ASN A 97 -8.99 8.46 6.12
C ASN A 97 -9.02 7.22 5.23
N TRP A 98 -9.18 7.46 3.94
CA TRP A 98 -9.05 6.44 2.91
C TRP A 98 -8.01 6.89 1.89
N MET A 99 -7.18 5.95 1.46
CA MET A 99 -6.11 6.20 0.49
C MET A 99 -6.33 5.32 -0.73
N MET A 100 -6.43 5.92 -1.91
CA MET A 100 -6.47 5.17 -3.16
C MET A 100 -5.05 4.82 -3.58
N VAL A 101 -4.79 3.53 -3.77
CA VAL A 101 -3.47 3.02 -4.12
C VAL A 101 -3.54 2.07 -5.32
N LYS A 102 -2.44 1.97 -6.05
CA LYS A 102 -2.21 0.91 -7.03
C LYS A 102 -1.04 0.05 -6.55
N ILE A 103 -1.33 -1.19 -6.21
CA ILE A 103 -0.33 -2.15 -5.76
C ILE A 103 0.14 -2.97 -6.96
N ARG A 104 1.45 -3.10 -7.12
CA ARG A 104 2.12 -3.88 -8.16
C ARG A 104 3.17 -4.77 -7.48
N SER A 105 3.68 -5.76 -8.22
CA SER A 105 4.65 -6.75 -7.71
C SER A 105 5.86 -6.16 -6.98
N LYS A 106 6.35 -4.98 -7.39
CA LYS A 106 7.55 -4.33 -6.83
C LYS A 106 7.28 -2.98 -6.16
N LYS A 107 6.04 -2.51 -6.13
CA LYS A 107 5.74 -1.16 -5.64
C LYS A 107 4.28 -0.91 -5.32
N LEU A 108 4.05 0.05 -4.44
CA LEU A 108 2.74 0.61 -4.12
C LEU A 108 2.75 2.09 -4.49
N ILE A 109 1.77 2.52 -5.28
CA ILE A 109 1.65 3.91 -5.73
C ILE A 109 0.44 4.52 -5.06
N VAL A 110 0.65 5.59 -4.30
CA VAL A 110 -0.41 6.38 -3.66
C VAL A 110 -0.93 7.42 -4.66
N TYR A 111 -2.24 7.60 -4.72
CA TYR A 111 -2.88 8.63 -5.53
C TYR A 111 -3.56 9.67 -4.65
N GLY A 112 -3.40 10.93 -5.01
CA GLY A 112 -4.11 12.06 -4.43
C GLY A 112 -5.08 12.68 -5.42
N TYR A 113 -5.75 13.75 -5.01
CA TYR A 113 -6.60 14.56 -5.88
C TYR A 113 -6.20 16.03 -5.77
N GLU A 114 -6.02 16.67 -6.93
CA GLU A 114 -5.77 18.11 -7.02
C GLU A 114 -7.03 18.83 -7.50
N LEU A 115 -7.35 19.95 -6.86
CA LEU A 115 -8.40 20.85 -7.34
C LEU A 115 -7.87 21.67 -8.51
N LYS A 116 -8.47 21.50 -9.69
CA LYS A 116 -8.16 22.34 -10.85
C LYS A 116 -8.78 23.73 -10.69
N LYS A 117 -8.25 24.70 -11.45
CA LYS A 117 -8.82 26.06 -11.57
C LYS A 117 -10.31 26.09 -11.92
N ASN A 118 -10.82 25.05 -12.60
CA ASN A 118 -12.24 24.92 -12.97
C ASN A 118 -13.10 24.22 -11.90
N GLY A 119 -12.60 24.06 -10.68
CA GLY A 119 -13.30 23.41 -9.56
C GLY A 119 -13.38 21.89 -9.64
N LYS A 120 -12.89 21.26 -10.73
CA LYS A 120 -12.92 19.79 -10.86
C LYS A 120 -11.71 19.14 -10.18
N MET A 121 -11.94 18.02 -9.50
CA MET A 121 -10.87 17.20 -8.94
C MET A 121 -10.19 16.37 -10.03
N LYS A 122 -8.86 16.37 -10.07
CA LYS A 122 -8.05 15.51 -10.93
C LYS A 122 -7.25 14.55 -10.07
N LYS A 123 -7.38 13.25 -10.34
CA LYS A 123 -6.51 12.24 -9.75
C LYS A 123 -5.06 12.48 -10.19
N VAL A 124 -4.16 12.58 -9.23
CA VAL A 124 -2.72 12.74 -9.45
C VAL A 124 -1.96 11.63 -8.74
N ARG A 125 -0.80 11.30 -9.29
CA ARG A 125 0.11 10.33 -8.69
C ARG A 125 0.87 11.02 -7.57
N GLY A 126 0.73 10.52 -6.35
CA GLY A 126 1.49 10.96 -5.19
C GLY A 126 2.78 10.16 -5.07
N ILE A 127 3.04 9.66 -3.86
CA ILE A 127 4.27 8.93 -3.54
C ILE A 127 4.28 7.50 -4.10
N GLU A 128 5.48 7.00 -4.37
CA GLU A 128 5.73 5.60 -4.74
C GLU A 128 6.56 4.92 -3.66
N LEU A 129 6.00 3.90 -3.05
CA LEU A 129 6.66 3.04 -2.08
C LEU A 129 7.24 1.82 -2.81
N LYS A 130 8.51 1.55 -2.61
CA LYS A 130 9.20 0.40 -3.18
C LYS A 130 8.98 -0.82 -2.30
N LYS A 131 8.72 -1.98 -2.90
CA LYS A 131 8.64 -3.24 -2.15
C LYS A 131 10.05 -3.63 -1.69
N ALA A 132 10.20 -3.97 -0.42
CA ALA A 132 11.43 -4.54 0.12
C ALA A 132 11.77 -5.83 -0.66
N SER A 133 13.02 -5.96 -1.07
CA SER A 133 13.51 -7.19 -1.68
C SER A 133 13.76 -8.19 -0.54
N ARG A 134 13.20 -9.40 -0.65
CA ARG A 134 13.57 -10.52 0.22
C ARG A 134 14.89 -11.12 -0.25
#